data_AF-A0A2K8SFL3-F1
#
_entry.id   AF-A0A2K8SFL3-F1
#
_cell.length_a   1.000
_cell.length_b   1.000
_cell.length_c   1.000
_cell.angle_alpha   90.00
_cell.angle_beta   90.00
_cell.angle_gamma   90.00
#
_symmetry.space_group_name_H-M   'P 1'
#
loop_
_entity.id
_entity.type
_entity.pdbx_description
1 polymer ?
#
loop_
_entity_poly.entity_id
_entity_poly.type
_entity_poly.pdbx_seq_one_letter_code
_entity_poly.pdbx_strand_id
1 'polypeptide(L)' 'MSARVERQNTITRKNLVSSLIIGLIVGLLAGLPLGWIAHQFYAERRLTDVLVCREKNRNLPEVQLQSLCGSRF' A
#
# COMPACT_ATOMS: atom_id res chain seq x y z
N MET A 1 12.15 47.50 -22.95
CA MET A 1 11.91 46.05 -22.86
C MET A 1 13.24 45.34 -23.06
N SER A 2 13.76 44.67 -22.02
CA SER A 2 14.95 43.83 -22.17
C SER A 2 14.79 42.61 -21.26
N ALA A 3 14.29 41.52 -21.83
CA ALA A 3 14.15 40.26 -21.15
C ALA A 3 15.50 39.54 -21.19
N ARG A 4 16.33 39.71 -20.15
CA ARG A 4 17.41 38.76 -19.88
C ARG A 4 16.81 37.55 -19.15
N VAL A 5 16.30 36.59 -19.91
CA VAL A 5 16.13 35.22 -19.39
C VAL A 5 17.44 34.50 -19.61
N GLU A 6 18.41 34.77 -18.75
CA GLU A 6 19.62 33.95 -18.65
C GLU A 6 19.28 32.77 -17.75
N ARG A 7 18.75 31.69 -18.36
CA ARG A 7 18.63 30.38 -17.70
C ARG A 7 19.29 29.33 -18.56
N GLN A 8 20.61 29.39 -18.65
CA GLN A 8 21.41 28.23 -19.02
C GLN A 8 21.88 27.54 -17.72
N ASN A 9 20.93 26.91 -17.03
CA ASN A 9 21.26 25.96 -15.98
C ASN A 9 21.74 24.69 -16.70
N THR A 10 23.05 24.58 -16.91
CA THR A 10 23.69 23.36 -17.40
C THR A 10 23.41 22.28 -16.37
N ILE A 11 22.33 21.50 -16.59
CA ILE A 11 21.99 20.33 -15.79
C ILE A 11 23.17 19.37 -15.89
N THR A 12 24.10 19.49 -14.94
CA THR A 12 25.20 18.56 -14.75
C THR A 12 24.56 17.22 -14.43
N ARG A 13 25.00 16.09 -15.01
CA ARG A 13 24.38 14.76 -14.78
C ARG A 13 24.12 14.46 -13.29
N LYS A 14 24.93 15.01 -12.38
CA LYS A 14 24.77 14.95 -10.92
C LYS A 14 23.41 15.50 -10.44
N ASN A 15 22.94 16.63 -11.00
CA ASN A 15 21.64 17.21 -10.66
C ASN A 15 20.48 16.37 -11.20
N LEU A 16 20.66 15.70 -12.34
CA LEU A 16 19.64 14.80 -12.90
C LEU A 16 19.44 13.56 -12.00
N VAL A 17 20.54 12.93 -11.59
CA VAL A 17 20.53 11.77 -10.69
C VAL A 17 19.96 12.18 -9.32
N SER A 18 20.38 13.32 -8.77
CA SER A 18 19.84 13.82 -7.51
C SER A 18 18.34 14.09 -7.57
N SER A 19 17.84 14.70 -8.65
CA SER A 19 16.41 14.95 -8.83
C SER A 19 15.61 13.66 -8.97
N LEU A 20 16.17 12.64 -9.63
CA LEU A 20 15.54 11.34 -9.79
C LEU A 20 15.45 10.59 -8.46
N ILE A 21 16.53 10.60 -7.67
CA ILE A 21 16.58 10.00 -6.33
C ILE A 21 15.56 10.67 -5.42
N ILE A 22 15.49 12.00 -5.42
CA ILE A 22 14.51 12.74 -4.62
C ILE A 22 13.08 12.38 -5.05
N GLY A 23 12.81 12.34 -6.36
CA GLY A 23 11.51 11.91 -6.89
C GLY A 23 11.13 10.49 -6.48
N LEU A 24 12.08 9.56 -6.50
CA LEU A 24 11.89 8.18 -6.06
C LEU A 24 11.57 8.10 -4.56
N ILE A 25 12.34 8.82 -3.72
CA ILE A 25 12.13 8.83 -2.27
C ILE A 25 10.74 9.39 -1.94
N VAL A 26 10.34 10.51 -2.56
CA VAL A 26 9.02 11.08 -2.36
C VAL A 26 7.92 10.13 -2.86
N GLY A 27 8.13 9.49 -4.02
CA GLY A 27 7.20 8.49 -4.55
C GLY A 27 7.03 7.28 -3.63
N LEU A 28 8.12 6.80 -3.02
CA LEU A 28 8.08 5.70 -2.06
C LEU A 28 7.41 6.12 -0.74
N LEU A 29 7.73 7.30 -0.21
CA LEU A 29 7.12 7.82 1.00
C LEU A 29 5.62 8.07 0.84
N ALA A 30 5.15 8.45 -0.35
CA ALA A 30 3.73 8.60 -0.63
C ALA A 30 3.05 7.26 -0.96
N GLY A 31 3.70 6.40 -1.76
CA GLY A 31 3.11 5.16 -2.28
C GLY A 31 3.09 4.00 -1.29
N LEU A 32 4.14 3.82 -0.48
CA LEU A 32 4.25 2.70 0.47
C LEU A 32 3.19 2.75 1.57
N PRO A 33 2.94 3.90 2.25
CA PRO A 33 1.92 3.95 3.29
C PRO A 33 0.52 3.64 2.74
N LEU A 34 0.21 4.11 1.54
CA LEU A 34 -1.09 3.86 0.91
C LEU A 34 -1.29 2.37 0.60
N GLY A 35 -0.27 1.72 0.05
CA GLY A 35 -0.31 0.27 -0.21
C GLY A 35 -0.41 -0.56 1.07
N TRP A 36 0.34 -0.18 2.11
CA TRP A 36 0.33 -0.86 3.40
C TRP A 36 -1.02 -0.77 4.10
N ILE A 37 -1.60 0.44 4.17
CA ILE A 37 -2.91 0.67 4.80
C ILE A 37 -3.99 -0.14 4.06
N ALA A 38 -4.02 -0.08 2.72
CA ALA A 38 -4.95 -0.87 1.95
C ALA A 38 -4.82 -2.37 2.26
N HIS A 39 -3.59 -2.90 2.29
CA HIS A 39 -3.35 -4.30 2.61
C HIS A 39 -3.84 -4.67 4.01
N GLN A 40 -3.59 -3.83 5.03
CA GLN A 40 -4.08 -4.07 6.39
C GLN A 40 -5.61 -4.11 6.43
N PHE A 41 -6.30 -3.16 5.79
CA PHE A 41 -7.76 -3.18 5.73
C PHE A 41 -8.32 -4.44 5.07
N TYR A 42 -7.72 -4.90 3.97
CA TYR A 42 -8.15 -6.14 3.32
C TYR A 42 -7.90 -7.38 4.18
N ALA A 43 -6.74 -7.46 4.83
CA ALA A 43 -6.40 -8.56 5.73
C ALA A 43 -7.33 -8.60 6.94
N GLU A 44 -7.59 -7.45 7.58
CA GLU A 44 -8.50 -7.33 8.72
C GLU A 44 -9.93 -7.67 8.36
N ARG A 45 -10.45 -7.21 7.21
CA ARG A 45 -11.80 -7.57 6.76
C ARG A 45 -11.96 -9.07 6.58
N ARG A 46 -10.99 -9.71 5.92
CA ARG A 46 -11.04 -11.16 5.67
C ARG A 46 -11.05 -11.95 6.99
N LEU A 47 -10.22 -11.54 7.95
CA LEU A 47 -10.19 -12.16 9.27
C LEU A 47 -11.53 -11.95 10.01
N THR A 48 -12.08 -10.74 9.95
CA THR A 48 -13.35 -10.41 10.62
C THR A 48 -14.51 -11.23 10.05
N ASP A 49 -14.61 -11.40 8.74
CA ASP A 49 -15.67 -12.21 8.11
C ASP A 49 -15.60 -13.69 8.55
N VAL A 50 -14.40 -14.26 8.60
CA VAL A 50 -14.17 -15.64 9.09
C VAL A 50 -14.57 -15.75 10.57
N LEU A 51 -14.20 -14.76 11.39
CA LEU A 51 -14.53 -14.72 12.82
C LEU A 51 -16.05 -14.63 13.05
N VAL A 52 -16.72 -13.69 12.38
CA VAL A 52 -18.17 -13.48 12.50
C VAL A 52 -18.93 -14.73 12.04
N CYS A 53 -18.51 -15.35 10.94
CA CYS A 53 -19.13 -16.57 10.45
C CYS A 53 -18.96 -17.72 11.47
N ARG A 54 -17.78 -17.87 12.07
CA ARG A 54 -17.53 -18.92 13.07
C ARG A 54 -18.34 -18.71 14.35
N GLU A 55 -18.50 -17.46 14.78
CA GLU A 55 -19.32 -17.13 15.95
C GLU A 55 -20.80 -17.45 15.71
N LYS A 56 -21.31 -17.18 14.50
CA LYS A 56 -22.68 -17.50 14.10
C LYS A 56 -22.94 -19.01 13.98
N ASN A 57 -21.89 -19.78 13.72
CA ASN A 57 -21.94 -21.23 13.45
C ASN A 57 -21.22 -22.06 14.53
N ARG A 58 -21.11 -21.52 15.75
CA ARG A 58 -20.30 -22.12 16.84
C ARG A 58 -20.77 -23.51 17.29
N ASN A 59 -21.99 -23.88 16.92
CA ASN A 59 -22.63 -25.17 17.16
C ASN A 59 -22.20 -26.27 16.15
N LEU A 60 -21.47 -25.92 15.09
CA LEU A 60 -21.00 -26.86 14.08
C LEU A 60 -19.60 -27.40 14.43
N PRO A 61 -19.26 -28.63 14.01
CA PRO A 61 -17.93 -29.19 14.21
C PRO A 61 -16.88 -28.42 13.39
N GLU A 62 -15.65 -28.33 13.93
CA GLU A 62 -14.51 -27.58 13.38
C GLU A 62 -14.25 -27.82 11.88
N VAL A 63 -14.42 -29.07 11.42
CA VAL A 63 -14.21 -29.47 10.01
C VAL A 63 -15.25 -28.82 9.08
N GLN A 64 -16.52 -28.74 9.51
CA GLN A 64 -17.57 -28.07 8.74
C GLN A 64 -17.41 -26.55 8.78
N LEU A 65 -16.98 -26.01 9.93
CA LEU A 65 -16.69 -24.58 10.09
C LEU A 65 -15.61 -24.09 9.12
N GLN A 66 -14.53 -24.84 8.91
CA GLN A 66 -13.49 -24.48 7.93
C GLN A 66 -14.01 -24.49 6.49
N SER A 67 -14.87 -25.45 6.14
CA SER A 67 -15.46 -25.51 4.79
C SER A 67 -16.46 -24.39 4.50
N LEU A 68 -17.14 -23.89 5.55
CA LEU A 68 -18.21 -22.91 5.42
C LEU A 68 -17.70 -21.48 5.58
N CYS A 69 -16.90 -21.24 6.61
CA CYS A 69 -16.38 -19.92 6.98
C CYS A 69 -14.96 -19.68 6.48
N GLY A 70 -14.29 -20.70 5.91
CA GLY A 70 -12.92 -20.62 5.47
C GLY A 70 -11.89 -20.82 6.58
N SER A 71 -10.63 -20.86 6.18
CA SER A 71 -9.47 -20.91 7.06
C SER A 71 -9.07 -19.50 7.51
N ARG A 72 -8.63 -19.36 8.77
CA ARG A 72 -8.01 -18.12 9.28
C ARG A 72 -6.58 -17.90 8.72
N PHE A 73 -6.04 -18.88 7.98
CA PHE A 73 -4.68 -18.95 7.46
C PHE A 73 -4.68 -19.31 5.98
#